data_AF-A0AAN6LUB6-F1
#
_entry.id   AF-A0AAN6LUB6-F1
#
_cell.length_a   1.000
_cell.length_b   1.000
_cell.length_c   1.000
_cell.angle_alpha   90.00
_cell.angle_beta   90.00
_cell.angle_gamma   90.00
#
_symmetry.space_group_name_H-M   'P 1'
#
loop_
_entity.id
_entity.type
_entity.pdbx_description
1 polymer ?
#
loop_
_entity_poly.entity_id
_entity_poly.type
_entity_poly.pdbx_seq_one_letter_code
_entity_poly.pdbx_strand_id
1 'polypeptide(L)'
;MNTTMNGDLNNTAAARRMVDVAVGPSYRNTSFAITASEDDALSDWIAQLELSTALKMVESQILNNGGERLKVLVLYGSMRKRSYSRLLAFEASRILFRLGCDVRVYDPTSLPVKDDVQHAHQKVQELRDLSK
;
A
#
# COMPACT_ATOMS: atom_id res chain seq x y z
N MET A 1 -2.14 49.14 23.33
CA MET A 1 -2.48 48.61 22.00
C MET A 1 -2.35 47.09 22.08
N ASN A 2 -3.47 46.38 22.19
CA ASN A 2 -3.51 44.91 22.29
C ASN A 2 -3.52 44.32 20.88
N THR A 3 -2.43 43.63 20.50
CA THR A 3 -2.35 42.87 19.26
C THR A 3 -2.95 41.49 19.50
N THR A 4 -4.19 41.30 19.07
CA THR A 4 -4.83 39.98 19.04
C THR A 4 -4.14 39.12 17.98
N MET A 5 -3.33 38.14 18.41
CA MET A 5 -2.76 37.14 17.50
C MET A 5 -3.88 36.25 16.99
N ASN A 6 -4.35 36.51 15.77
CA ASN A 6 -5.18 35.54 15.05
C ASN A 6 -4.33 34.30 14.80
N GLY A 7 -4.88 33.13 15.13
CA GLY A 7 -4.20 31.84 15.13
C GLY A 7 -3.41 31.57 13.84
N ASP A 8 -2.31 30.83 13.99
CA ASP A 8 -1.43 30.56 12.86
C ASP A 8 -2.12 29.66 11.81
N LEU A 9 -1.73 29.85 10.55
CA LEU A 9 -2.27 29.09 9.40
C LEU A 9 -2.07 27.58 9.54
N ASN A 10 -1.15 27.15 10.41
CA ASN A 10 -0.80 25.75 10.60
C ASN A 10 -1.63 25.05 11.68
N ASN A 11 -2.58 25.75 12.32
CA ASN A 11 -3.37 25.20 13.42
C ASN A 11 -2.47 24.58 14.53
N THR A 12 -1.34 25.23 14.81
CA THR A 12 -0.36 24.75 15.80
C THR A 12 -0.99 24.69 17.19
N ALA A 13 -2.03 25.47 17.45
CA ALA A 13 -2.84 25.40 18.66
C ALA A 13 -3.56 24.04 18.86
N ALA A 14 -3.83 23.28 17.78
CA ALA A 14 -4.40 21.94 17.85
C ALA A 14 -3.35 20.82 17.79
N ALA A 15 -2.06 21.16 17.60
CA ALA A 15 -1.00 20.17 17.60
C ALA A 15 -0.87 19.56 19.00
N ARG A 16 -0.89 18.22 19.08
CA ARG A 16 -0.60 17.52 20.33
C ARG A 16 0.82 17.88 20.77
N ARG A 17 1.00 18.08 22.08
CA ARG A 17 2.33 18.31 22.68
C ARG A 17 3.28 17.20 22.23
N MET A 18 4.31 17.58 21.48
CA MET A 18 5.34 16.66 21.04
C MET A 18 6.14 16.24 22.28
N VAL A 19 6.29 14.94 22.48
CA VAL A 19 7.18 14.38 23.49
C VAL A 19 8.41 13.88 22.75
N ASP A 20 9.56 14.46 23.05
CA ASP A 20 10.82 13.95 22.55
C ASP A 20 11.09 12.59 23.19
N VAL A 21 11.02 11.54 22.37
CA VAL A 21 11.39 10.19 22.79
C VAL A 21 12.90 10.08 22.69
N ALA A 22 13.57 9.92 23.84
CA ALA A 22 15.00 9.63 23.88
C ALA A 22 15.26 8.27 23.21
N VAL A 23 15.86 8.29 22.01
CA VAL A 23 16.25 7.07 21.31
C VAL A 23 17.37 6.39 22.08
N GLY A 24 17.15 5.14 22.49
CA GLY A 24 18.16 4.35 23.19
C GLY A 24 19.45 4.22 22.37
N PRO A 25 20.65 4.23 22.99
CA PRO A 25 21.93 4.20 22.27
C PRO A 25 22.07 3.03 21.28
N SER A 26 21.46 1.88 21.59
CA SER A 26 21.48 0.67 20.76
C SER A 26 20.75 0.82 19.42
N TYR A 27 19.83 1.76 19.30
CA TYR A 27 19.02 2.00 18.10
C TYR A 27 19.56 3.14 17.23
N ARG A 28 20.60 3.84 17.71
CA ARG A 28 21.15 5.02 17.02
C ARG A 28 22.11 4.58 15.92
N ASN A 29 21.87 5.05 14.69
CA ASN A 29 22.69 4.76 13.51
C ASN A 29 22.77 3.26 13.12
N THR A 30 21.89 2.42 13.67
CA THR A 30 21.83 0.99 13.34
C THR A 30 20.66 0.73 12.40
N SER A 31 20.92 0.11 11.25
CA SER A 31 19.86 -0.40 10.38
C SER A 31 19.36 -1.73 10.91
N PHE A 32 18.07 -1.81 11.26
CA PHE A 32 17.38 -3.06 11.59
C PHE A 32 16.77 -3.76 10.36
N ALA A 33 17.12 -3.30 9.16
CA ALA A 33 16.72 -3.99 7.94
C ALA A 33 17.44 -5.35 7.87
N ILE A 34 16.67 -6.41 7.63
CA ILE A 34 17.22 -7.74 7.34
C ILE A 34 18.20 -7.66 6.15
N THR A 35 19.29 -8.41 6.26
CA THR A 35 20.28 -8.52 5.21
C THR A 35 19.72 -9.31 4.02
N ALA A 36 20.33 -9.17 2.84
CA ALA A 36 19.88 -9.91 1.65
C ALA A 36 20.05 -11.44 1.81
N SER A 37 20.97 -11.89 2.67
CA SER A 37 21.17 -13.30 3.00
C SER A 37 20.12 -13.85 3.96
N GLU A 38 19.46 -12.99 4.74
CA GLU A 38 18.35 -13.34 5.64
C GLU A 38 16.98 -13.20 4.94
N ASP A 39 16.96 -12.60 3.74
CA ASP A 39 15.77 -12.41 2.92
C ASP A 39 15.52 -13.69 2.10
N ASP A 40 14.83 -14.66 2.71
CA ASP A 40 14.46 -15.92 2.04
C ASP A 40 13.32 -15.70 1.04
N ALA A 41 13.69 -15.22 -0.15
CA ALA A 41 12.77 -15.03 -1.27
C ALA A 41 12.17 -16.34 -1.82
N LEU A 42 12.69 -17.51 -1.43
CA LEU A 42 12.26 -18.82 -1.94
C LEU A 42 11.13 -19.42 -1.11
N SER A 43 10.92 -18.95 0.12
CA SER A 43 9.85 -19.43 1.00
C SER A 43 8.50 -18.80 0.63
N ASP A 44 7.61 -19.59 0.02
CA ASP A 44 6.21 -19.21 -0.20
C ASP A 44 5.37 -19.47 1.05
N TRP A 45 5.54 -18.62 2.06
CA TRP A 45 4.78 -18.71 3.32
C TRP A 45 3.26 -18.58 3.11
N ILE A 46 2.83 -17.90 2.05
CA ILE A 46 1.40 -17.71 1.73
C ILE A 46 0.74 -19.04 1.35
N ALA A 47 1.50 -19.96 0.74
CA ALA A 47 1.01 -21.32 0.46
C ALA A 47 0.68 -22.12 1.74
N GLN A 48 1.27 -21.74 2.87
CA GLN A 48 1.06 -22.38 4.17
C GLN A 48 -0.17 -21.84 4.92
N LEU A 49 -0.83 -20.79 4.38
CA LEU A 49 -2.02 -20.23 4.99
C LEU A 49 -3.22 -21.18 4.85
N GLU A 50 -3.88 -21.47 5.98
CA GLU A 50 -5.15 -22.20 6.01
C GLU A 50 -6.31 -21.30 5.56
N LEU A 51 -6.58 -21.31 4.25
CA LEU A 51 -7.61 -20.47 3.62
C LEU A 51 -8.83 -21.26 3.12
N SER A 52 -8.97 -22.52 3.56
CA SER A 52 -10.00 -23.45 3.10
C SER A 52 -11.43 -22.91 3.28
N THR A 53 -11.71 -22.21 4.37
CA THR A 53 -13.03 -21.60 4.64
C THR A 53 -13.32 -20.46 3.67
N ALA A 54 -12.39 -19.52 3.49
CA ALA A 54 -12.57 -18.38 2.60
C ALA A 54 -12.75 -18.82 1.13
N LEU A 55 -11.98 -19.83 0.71
CA LEU A 55 -12.10 -20.41 -0.63
C LEU A 55 -13.49 -21.01 -0.88
N LYS A 56 -14.04 -21.76 0.08
CA LYS A 56 -15.40 -22.32 -0.03
C LYS A 56 -16.48 -21.23 -0.12
N MET A 57 -16.30 -20.13 0.60
CA MET A 57 -17.22 -18.99 0.53
C MET A 57 -17.21 -18.35 -0.86
N VAL A 58 -16.03 -18.14 -1.42
CA VAL A 58 -15.86 -17.56 -2.77
C VAL A 58 -16.43 -18.49 -3.84
N GLU A 59 -16.12 -19.78 -3.77
CA GLU A 59 -16.68 -20.78 -4.69
C GLU A 59 -18.21 -20.82 -4.64
N SER A 60 -18.78 -20.86 -3.44
CA SER A 60 -20.24 -20.77 -3.23
C SER A 60 -20.83 -19.51 -3.83
N GLN A 61 -20.17 -18.36 -3.67
CA GLN A 61 -20.66 -17.08 -4.20
C GLN A 61 -20.61 -17.04 -5.73
N ILE A 62 -19.55 -17.57 -6.35
CA ILE A 62 -19.42 -17.67 -7.80
C ILE A 62 -20.49 -18.63 -8.37
N LEU A 63 -20.65 -19.81 -7.77
CA LEU A 63 -21.59 -20.84 -8.23
C LEU A 63 -23.06 -20.42 -8.05
N ASN A 64 -23.40 -19.85 -6.90
CA ASN A 64 -24.79 -19.57 -6.54
C ASN A 64 -25.32 -18.25 -7.12
N ASN A 65 -24.45 -17.24 -7.26
CA ASN A 65 -24.86 -15.92 -7.75
C ASN A 65 -24.39 -15.63 -9.19
N GLY A 66 -23.71 -16.56 -9.85
CA GLY A 66 -23.11 -16.35 -11.17
C GLY A 66 -22.10 -15.20 -11.20
N GLY A 67 -21.50 -14.87 -10.04
CA GLY A 67 -20.69 -13.68 -9.86
C GLY A 67 -19.27 -13.82 -10.45
N GLU A 68 -18.74 -12.74 -11.01
CA GLU A 68 -17.32 -12.65 -11.35
C GLU A 68 -16.44 -12.59 -10.10
N ARG A 69 -15.14 -12.90 -10.26
CA ARG A 69 -14.15 -12.70 -9.20
C ARG A 69 -14.10 -11.23 -8.78
N LEU A 70 -13.91 -10.98 -7.48
CA LEU A 70 -13.73 -9.63 -6.96
C LEU A 70 -12.47 -9.00 -7.57
N LYS A 71 -12.62 -7.87 -8.25
CA LYS A 71 -11.52 -7.13 -8.88
C LYS A 71 -10.90 -6.19 -7.85
N VAL A 72 -9.60 -6.35 -7.58
CA VAL A 72 -8.86 -5.55 -6.61
C VAL A 72 -7.65 -4.92 -7.27
N LEU A 73 -7.62 -3.59 -7.33
CA LEU A 73 -6.46 -2.82 -7.77
C LEU A 73 -5.61 -2.43 -6.56
N VAL A 74 -4.34 -2.81 -6.56
CA VAL A 74 -3.37 -2.50 -5.51
C VAL A 74 -2.42 -1.40 -5.98
N LEU A 75 -2.30 -0.35 -5.17
CA LEU A 75 -1.42 0.79 -5.39
C LEU A 75 -0.35 0.84 -4.28
N TYR A 76 0.84 1.35 -4.61
CA TYR A 76 1.90 1.60 -3.62
C TYR A 76 2.50 3.00 -3.78
N GLY A 77 2.93 3.58 -2.65
CA GLY A 77 3.29 5.00 -2.57
C GLY A 77 4.79 5.32 -2.60
N SER A 78 5.67 4.39 -3.00
CA SER A 78 7.12 4.64 -3.01
C SER A 78 7.81 3.98 -4.19
N MET A 79 8.53 4.82 -4.95
CA MET A 79 9.33 4.47 -6.14
C MET A 79 10.80 4.16 -5.83
N ARG A 80 11.17 4.09 -4.55
CA ARG A 80 12.54 3.78 -4.14
C ARG A 80 12.92 2.38 -4.60
N LYS A 81 14.20 2.17 -4.91
CA LYS A 81 14.77 0.86 -5.28
C LYS A 81 14.38 -0.24 -4.27
N ARG A 82 14.53 0.03 -2.96
CA ARG A 82 13.97 -0.79 -1.87
C ARG A 82 12.78 -0.04 -1.26
N SER A 83 11.57 -0.52 -1.51
CA SER A 83 10.32 0.13 -1.12
C SER A 83 9.46 -0.88 -0.35
N TYR A 84 9.36 -0.72 0.97
CA TYR A 84 8.61 -1.64 1.83
C TYR A 84 7.10 -1.62 1.54
N SER A 85 6.55 -0.47 1.15
CA SER A 85 5.15 -0.40 0.72
C SER A 85 4.92 -1.17 -0.59
N ARG A 86 5.88 -1.17 -1.52
CA ARG A 86 5.83 -2.00 -2.73
C ARG A 86 5.97 -3.49 -2.42
N LEU A 87 6.88 -3.86 -1.52
CA LEU A 87 7.01 -5.26 -1.06
C LEU A 87 5.74 -5.75 -0.38
N LEU A 88 5.17 -4.97 0.54
CA LEU A 88 3.90 -5.27 1.20
C LEU A 88 2.74 -5.37 0.20
N ALA A 89 2.70 -4.49 -0.80
CA ALA A 89 1.69 -4.54 -1.85
C ALA A 89 1.73 -5.87 -2.64
N PHE A 90 2.92 -6.40 -2.92
CA PHE A 90 3.04 -7.71 -3.58
C PHE A 90 2.60 -8.86 -2.69
N GLU A 91 2.97 -8.87 -1.41
CA GLU A 91 2.51 -9.90 -0.46
C GLU A 91 1.00 -9.86 -0.24
N ALA A 92 0.41 -8.66 -0.10
CA ALA A 92 -1.03 -8.47 -0.03
C ALA A 92 -1.72 -8.97 -1.32
N SER A 93 -1.11 -8.72 -2.48
CA SER A 93 -1.65 -9.18 -3.77
C SER A 93 -1.66 -10.70 -3.87
N ARG A 94 -0.61 -11.38 -3.39
CA ARG A 94 -0.53 -12.84 -3.33
C ARG A 94 -1.61 -13.43 -2.43
N ILE A 95 -1.86 -12.82 -1.25
CA ILE A 95 -2.94 -13.23 -0.35
C ILE A 95 -4.30 -13.06 -1.03
N LEU A 96 -4.58 -11.88 -1.60
CA LEU A 96 -5.85 -11.58 -2.28
C LEU A 96 -6.10 -12.52 -3.47
N PHE A 97 -5.07 -12.83 -4.25
CA PHE A 97 -5.14 -13.78 -5.34
C PHE A 97 -5.47 -15.18 -4.82
N ARG A 98 -4.83 -15.61 -3.72
CA ARG A 98 -5.12 -16.91 -3.09
C ARG A 98 -6.54 -16.96 -2.52
N LEU A 99 -7.09 -15.83 -2.09
CA LEU A 99 -8.50 -15.68 -1.71
C LEU A 99 -9.46 -15.67 -2.90
N GLY A 100 -8.99 -15.81 -4.14
CA GLY A 100 -9.83 -15.91 -5.33
C GLY A 100 -10.19 -14.57 -6.00
N CYS A 101 -9.53 -13.48 -5.62
CA CYS A 101 -9.71 -12.18 -6.29
C CYS A 101 -8.98 -12.12 -7.64
N ASP A 102 -9.48 -11.30 -8.57
CA ASP A 102 -8.70 -10.80 -9.72
C ASP A 102 -7.91 -9.58 -9.24
N VAL A 103 -6.60 -9.75 -9.06
CA VAL A 103 -5.74 -8.73 -8.46
C VAL A 103 -4.84 -8.12 -9.51
N ARG A 104 -4.81 -6.79 -9.57
CA ARG A 104 -3.90 -6.04 -10.44
C ARG A 104 -3.07 -5.09 -9.60
N VAL A 105 -1.78 -5.02 -9.87
CA VAL A 105 -0.87 -4.08 -9.22
C VAL A 105 -0.45 -3.04 -10.24
N TYR A 106 -0.65 -1.77 -9.94
CA TYR A 106 -0.27 -0.68 -10.84
C TYR A 106 1.14 -0.17 -10.50
N ASP A 107 1.99 -0.05 -11.52
CA ASP A 107 3.31 0.59 -11.40
C ASP A 107 3.18 2.10 -11.61
N PRO A 108 3.44 2.95 -10.59
CA PRO A 108 3.37 4.41 -10.73
C PRO A 108 4.60 5.02 -11.40
N THR A 109 5.58 4.24 -11.87
CA THR A 109 6.73 4.77 -12.62
C THR A 109 6.24 5.60 -13.79
N SER A 110 6.79 6.81 -13.96
CA SER A 110 6.41 7.79 -14.99
C SER A 110 4.98 8.34 -14.90
N LEU A 111 4.25 8.08 -13.81
CA LEU A 111 2.98 8.75 -13.57
C LEU A 111 3.23 10.25 -13.32
N PRO A 112 2.65 11.16 -14.13
CA PRO A 112 2.86 12.58 -13.94
C PRO A 112 2.21 13.08 -12.65
N VAL A 113 2.75 14.17 -12.12
CA VAL A 113 2.10 14.91 -11.04
C VAL A 113 0.75 15.41 -11.54
N LYS A 114 -0.27 15.32 -10.68
CA LYS A 114 -1.61 15.78 -11.01
C LYS A 114 -1.57 17.27 -11.38
N ASP A 115 -1.88 17.57 -12.63
CA ASP A 115 -2.18 18.91 -13.15
C ASP A 115 -3.45 18.86 -14.05
N ASP A 116 -3.90 20.01 -14.52
CA ASP A 116 -5.11 20.14 -15.36
C ASP A 116 -4.89 19.77 -16.84
N VAL A 117 -3.65 19.48 -17.26
CA VAL A 117 -3.28 19.35 -18.68
C VAL A 117 -3.01 17.90 -19.08
N GLN A 118 -2.57 17.06 -18.15
CA GLN A 118 -1.99 15.75 -18.45
C GLN A 118 -2.98 14.57 -18.31
N HIS A 119 -4.28 14.82 -18.42
CA HIS A 119 -5.29 13.76 -18.35
C HIS A 119 -5.11 12.70 -19.44
N ALA A 120 -4.60 13.07 -20.63
CA ALA A 120 -4.36 12.16 -21.75
C ALA A 120 -3.08 11.31 -21.61
N HIS A 121 -2.27 11.51 -20.56
CA HIS A 121 -1.04 10.76 -20.38
C HIS A 121 -1.31 9.26 -20.24
N GLN A 122 -0.54 8.41 -20.92
CA GLN A 122 -0.79 6.96 -21.00
C GLN A 122 -0.94 6.29 -19.63
N LYS A 123 -0.04 6.59 -18.69
CA LYS A 123 -0.11 6.09 -17.31
C LYS A 123 -1.36 6.55 -16.54
N VAL A 124 -1.86 7.76 -16.81
CA VAL A 124 -3.10 8.26 -16.22
C VAL A 124 -4.30 7.49 -16.79
N GLN A 125 -4.32 7.24 -18.09
CA GLN A 125 -5.37 6.44 -18.74
C GLN A 125 -5.37 4.99 -18.24
N GLU A 126 -4.20 4.36 -18.17
CA GLU A 126 -4.03 3.00 -17.60
C GLU A 126 -4.59 2.92 -16.18
N LEU A 127 -4.20 3.87 -15.30
CA LEU A 127 -4.71 3.90 -13.92
C LEU A 127 -6.23 4.08 -13.87
N ARG A 128 -6.79 4.96 -14.71
CA ARG A 128 -8.23 5.20 -14.79
C ARG A 128 -8.97 3.96 -15.26
N ASP A 129 -8.47 3.29 -16.29
CA ASP A 129 -9.07 2.09 -16.84
C ASP A 129 -9.01 0.90 -15.87
N LEU A 130 -7.98 0.82 -15.04
CA LEU A 130 -7.90 -0.16 -13.95
C LEU A 130 -8.82 0.14 -12.78
N SER A 131 -9.30 1.39 -12.63
CA SER A 131 -10.14 1.82 -11.51
C SER A 131 -11.65 1.80 -11.80
N LYS A 132 -12.04 1.48 -13.04
CA LYS A 132 -13.43 1.31 -13.47
C LYS A 132 -13.97 -0.06 -13.06
#